data_AF-A0A4Q0NPE0-F1
#
_entry.id   AF-A0A4Q0NPE0-F1
#
_cell.length_a   1.000
_cell.length_b   1.000
_cell.length_c   1.000
_cell.angle_alpha   90.00
_cell.angle_beta   90.00
_cell.angle_gamma   90.00
#
_symmetry.space_group_name_H-M   'P 1'
#
loop_
_entity.id
_entity.type
_entity.pdbx_description
1 polymer ?
#
loop_
_entity_poly.entity_id
_entity_poly.type
_entity_poly.pdbx_seq_one_letter_code
_entity_poly.pdbx_strand_id
1 'polypeptide(L)'
;MHKFKNLFDLKPINMKNRVLTVTLTLLTAGVTFAQSTKRKDQETIKDMCGCFEIEFKYAETFSDQEGYKKHDDYYATALEWATLIEDEKDKLAIQHLLIVQDTMVIKHWRQDWEFENTRLFTYQADKSWTLEDLDKKEVKGQWTQKVYQVDDSPRYSGSATWVHVDGRDEWQNSTPAPLPRREYTKRHDYNIMLRNNQVQLTDYGWLHEQDNKKIAEDNDGSTTNIAEEKGYNSYKRVPDSRCAVAQKWWVENQDVWKKVRAAWEVLLASKDQIKLKSKVADKRLYEYLFELKPEAGSEEIKAILTQFVE
;
A
#
# COMPACT_ATOMS: atom_id res chain seq x y z
N MET A 1 -87.05 -2.90 -0.34
CA MET A 1 -86.37 -4.18 -0.07
C MET A 1 -85.20 -4.34 -1.04
N HIS A 2 -83.97 -4.05 -0.64
CA HIS A 2 -82.80 -4.92 -0.86
C HIS A 2 -81.53 -4.22 -0.34
N LYS A 3 -80.75 -5.01 0.40
CA LYS A 3 -79.50 -4.71 1.11
C LYS A 3 -78.43 -4.17 0.15
N PHE A 4 -77.61 -3.23 0.63
CA PHE A 4 -76.15 -3.37 0.52
C PHE A 4 -75.50 -2.87 1.81
N LYS A 5 -74.94 -3.83 2.55
CA LYS A 5 -74.12 -3.69 3.75
C LYS A 5 -72.67 -3.88 3.30
N ASN A 6 -71.76 -3.11 3.89
CA ASN A 6 -70.32 -3.32 4.02
C ASN A 6 -69.43 -3.14 2.79
N LEU A 7 -68.54 -2.14 2.84
CA LEU A 7 -67.17 -2.25 2.31
C LEU A 7 -66.23 -1.15 2.84
N PHE A 8 -66.17 -0.93 4.16
CA PHE A 8 -65.04 -0.22 4.77
C PHE A 8 -64.79 -0.76 6.18
N ASP A 9 -64.22 -1.96 6.24
CA ASP A 9 -63.57 -2.46 7.45
C ASP A 9 -62.05 -2.41 7.21
N LEU A 10 -61.50 -1.19 7.18
CA LEU A 10 -60.06 -0.96 7.17
C LEU A 10 -59.56 -1.25 8.58
N LYS A 11 -59.07 -2.47 8.80
CA LYS A 11 -58.29 -2.80 10.01
C LYS A 11 -57.24 -1.69 10.24
N PRO A 12 -57.10 -1.15 11.47
CA PRO A 12 -56.06 -0.19 11.76
C PRO A 12 -54.71 -0.81 11.45
N ILE A 13 -54.05 -0.28 10.43
CA ILE A 13 -52.72 -0.73 10.03
C ILE A 13 -51.78 -0.37 11.18
N ASN A 14 -51.23 -1.38 11.85
CA ASN A 14 -50.32 -1.21 12.97
C ASN A 14 -49.03 -0.52 12.49
N MET A 15 -49.01 0.81 12.59
CA MET A 15 -47.97 1.69 12.04
C MET A 15 -46.58 1.36 12.60
N LYS A 16 -46.51 0.83 13.84
CA LYS A 16 -45.26 0.35 14.46
C LYS A 16 -44.63 -0.81 13.70
N ASN A 17 -45.42 -1.74 13.17
CA ASN A 17 -44.90 -2.89 12.41
C ASN A 17 -44.39 -2.48 11.02
N ARG A 18 -45.01 -1.47 10.38
CA ARG A 18 -44.55 -0.93 9.09
C ARG A 18 -43.26 -0.12 9.22
N VAL A 19 -43.13 0.73 10.24
CA VAL A 19 -41.88 1.45 10.51
C VAL A 19 -40.74 0.47 10.79
N LEU A 20 -40.98 -0.56 11.62
CA LEU A 20 -39.98 -1.59 11.91
C LEU A 20 -39.54 -2.37 10.66
N THR A 21 -40.47 -2.67 9.75
CA THR A 21 -40.17 -3.41 8.50
C THR A 21 -39.38 -2.54 7.51
N VAL A 22 -39.73 -1.25 7.37
CA VAL A 22 -39.02 -0.31 6.49
C VAL A 22 -37.58 -0.05 7.00
N THR A 23 -37.40 0.15 8.31
CA THR A 23 -36.06 0.31 8.92
C THR A 23 -35.21 -0.93 8.75
N LEU A 24 -35.78 -2.14 8.91
CA LEU A 24 -35.06 -3.40 8.72
C LEU A 24 -34.62 -3.59 7.25
N THR A 25 -35.47 -3.23 6.29
CA THR A 25 -35.17 -3.37 4.85
C THR A 25 -34.07 -2.40 4.40
N LEU A 26 -34.09 -1.16 4.89
CA LEU A 26 -33.04 -0.16 4.64
C LEU A 26 -31.69 -0.57 5.25
N LEU A 27 -31.69 -1.16 6.45
CA LEU A 27 -30.47 -1.69 7.06
C LEU A 27 -29.88 -2.84 6.22
N THR A 28 -30.72 -3.76 5.75
CA THR A 28 -30.24 -4.90 4.95
C THR A 28 -29.64 -4.47 3.61
N ALA A 29 -30.23 -3.47 2.93
CA ALA A 29 -29.71 -2.98 1.65
C ALA A 29 -28.33 -2.31 1.79
N GLY A 30 -28.12 -1.53 2.87
CA GLY A 30 -26.84 -0.88 3.14
C GLY A 30 -25.70 -1.87 3.42
N VAL A 31 -25.98 -2.95 4.17
CA VAL A 31 -24.99 -4.00 4.47
C VAL A 31 -24.62 -4.79 3.22
N THR A 32 -25.60 -5.12 2.36
CA THR A 32 -25.32 -5.83 1.10
C THR A 32 -24.47 -5.00 0.15
N PHE A 33 -24.71 -3.69 0.06
CA PHE A 33 -23.93 -2.81 -0.81
C PHE A 33 -22.48 -2.70 -0.32
N ALA A 34 -22.25 -2.43 0.96
CA ALA A 34 -20.90 -2.35 1.54
C ALA A 34 -20.11 -3.66 1.37
N GLN A 35 -20.75 -4.81 1.57
CA GLN A 35 -20.11 -6.12 1.37
C GLN A 35 -19.79 -6.38 -0.11
N SER A 36 -20.65 -5.92 -1.03
CA SER A 36 -20.38 -6.03 -2.47
C SER A 36 -19.23 -5.12 -2.94
N THR A 37 -19.15 -3.89 -2.41
CA THR A 37 -18.04 -2.97 -2.67
C THR A 37 -16.73 -3.57 -2.19
N LYS A 38 -16.67 -3.99 -0.92
CA LYS A 38 -15.46 -4.60 -0.36
C LYS A 38 -14.95 -5.78 -1.18
N ARG A 39 -15.85 -6.66 -1.64
CA ARG A 39 -15.46 -7.79 -2.48
C ARG A 39 -14.85 -7.32 -3.80
N LYS A 40 -15.44 -6.29 -4.42
CA LYS A 40 -14.89 -5.70 -5.64
C LYS A 40 -13.51 -5.09 -5.37
N ASP A 41 -13.33 -4.37 -4.26
CA ASP A 41 -12.02 -3.84 -3.87
C ASP A 41 -10.97 -4.96 -3.76
N GLN A 42 -11.31 -6.10 -3.14
CA GLN A 42 -10.41 -7.24 -3.00
C GLN A 42 -10.03 -7.84 -4.36
N GLU A 43 -11.00 -8.00 -5.25
CA GLU A 43 -10.76 -8.48 -6.62
C GLU A 43 -9.84 -7.51 -7.37
N THR A 44 -10.09 -6.20 -7.28
CA THR A 44 -9.25 -5.14 -7.86
C THR A 44 -7.82 -5.16 -7.30
N ILE A 45 -7.64 -5.34 -5.98
CA ILE A 45 -6.30 -5.47 -5.39
C ILE A 45 -5.58 -6.72 -5.89
N LYS A 46 -6.27 -7.86 -5.97
CA LYS A 46 -5.70 -9.13 -6.46
C LYS A 46 -5.30 -9.05 -7.93
N ASP A 47 -6.01 -8.28 -8.73
CA ASP A 47 -5.69 -8.06 -10.15
C ASP A 47 -4.36 -7.32 -10.35
N MET A 48 -3.76 -6.72 -9.31
CA MET A 48 -2.38 -6.23 -9.35
C MET A 48 -1.32 -7.36 -9.30
N CYS A 49 -1.72 -8.63 -9.13
CA CYS A 49 -0.81 -9.78 -9.20
C CYS A 49 -0.58 -10.23 -10.65
N GLY A 50 0.58 -10.84 -10.92
CA GLY A 50 0.97 -11.38 -12.22
C GLY A 50 2.39 -10.98 -12.63
N CYS A 51 2.77 -11.31 -13.86
CA CYS A 51 4.02 -10.86 -14.47
C CYS A 51 3.83 -9.54 -15.24
N PHE A 52 4.66 -8.54 -14.97
CA PHE A 52 4.55 -7.21 -15.55
C PHE A 52 5.87 -6.71 -16.12
N GLU A 53 5.80 -6.11 -17.30
CA GLU A 53 6.82 -5.19 -17.78
C GLU A 53 6.48 -3.79 -17.28
N ILE A 54 7.39 -3.21 -16.52
CA ILE A 54 7.19 -1.94 -15.83
C ILE A 54 7.98 -0.85 -16.53
N GLU A 55 7.35 0.31 -16.76
CA GLU A 55 8.07 1.55 -17.03
C GLU A 55 7.94 2.50 -15.85
N PHE A 56 9.04 3.15 -15.47
CA PHE A 56 9.10 4.19 -14.45
C PHE A 56 9.46 5.51 -15.12
N LYS A 57 8.57 6.50 -15.07
CA LYS A 57 8.78 7.84 -15.64
C LYS A 57 8.59 8.88 -14.54
N TYR A 58 9.60 9.72 -14.32
CA TYR A 58 9.49 10.81 -13.34
C TYR A 58 10.06 12.11 -13.91
N ALA A 59 9.33 13.20 -13.74
CA ALA A 59 9.72 14.53 -14.18
C ALA A 59 9.32 15.58 -13.13
N GLU A 60 10.22 16.50 -12.82
CA GLU A 60 9.90 17.64 -11.95
C GLU A 60 8.99 18.64 -12.70
N THR A 61 7.94 19.12 -12.05
CA THR A 61 6.87 19.91 -12.68
C THR A 61 6.91 21.37 -12.26
N PHE A 62 6.71 21.67 -10.98
CA PHE A 62 6.65 23.03 -10.45
C PHE A 62 7.65 23.19 -9.30
N SER A 63 8.12 24.41 -9.08
CA SER A 63 8.91 24.76 -7.90
C SER A 63 8.61 26.21 -7.56
N ASP A 64 8.41 26.47 -6.27
CA ASP A 64 8.19 27.82 -5.74
C ASP A 64 9.51 28.54 -5.42
N GLN A 65 10.65 27.86 -5.61
CA GLN A 65 11.97 28.38 -5.32
C GLN A 65 12.50 29.23 -6.48
N GLU A 66 12.82 30.49 -6.21
CA GLU A 66 13.37 31.39 -7.22
C GLU A 66 14.70 30.84 -7.77
N GLY A 67 14.81 30.77 -9.11
CA GLY A 67 16.01 30.28 -9.78
C GLY A 67 16.20 28.75 -9.73
N TYR A 68 15.21 27.99 -9.24
CA TYR A 68 15.27 26.53 -9.25
C TYR A 68 15.46 25.98 -10.67
N LYS A 69 16.43 25.07 -10.80
CA LYS A 69 16.66 24.32 -12.03
C LYS A 69 16.22 22.88 -11.80
N LYS A 70 15.22 22.46 -12.56
CA LYS A 70 14.76 21.08 -12.55
C LYS A 70 15.88 20.12 -12.88
N HIS A 71 15.87 18.98 -12.22
CA HIS A 71 16.74 17.86 -12.56
C HIS A 71 16.23 17.13 -13.81
N ASP A 72 17.14 16.40 -14.46
CA ASP A 72 16.80 15.58 -15.62
C ASP A 72 15.72 14.55 -15.27
N ASP A 73 14.84 14.32 -16.25
CA ASP A 73 13.81 13.30 -16.17
C ASP A 73 14.43 11.92 -15.93
N TYR A 74 13.75 11.11 -15.13
CA TYR A 74 14.15 9.73 -14.86
C TYR A 74 13.29 8.76 -15.67
N TYR A 75 13.97 7.86 -16.39
CA TYR A 75 13.37 6.73 -17.08
C TYR A 75 14.05 5.43 -16.67
N ALA A 76 13.27 4.41 -16.35
CA ALA A 76 13.76 3.05 -16.17
C ALA A 76 12.69 2.03 -16.55
N THR A 77 13.12 0.81 -16.86
CA THR A 77 12.22 -0.33 -17.09
C THR A 77 12.60 -1.50 -16.20
N ALA A 78 11.65 -2.40 -15.99
CA ALA A 78 11.82 -3.60 -15.18
C ALA A 78 10.90 -4.72 -15.65
N LEU A 79 11.26 -5.95 -15.32
CA LEU A 79 10.34 -7.09 -15.34
C LEU A 79 10.11 -7.53 -13.90
N GLU A 80 8.86 -7.61 -13.46
CA GLU A 80 8.52 -7.89 -12.07
C GLU A 80 7.39 -8.91 -12.01
N TRP A 81 7.51 -9.84 -11.06
CA TRP A 81 6.45 -10.77 -10.70
C TRP A 81 5.83 -10.35 -9.37
N ALA A 82 4.55 -10.04 -9.40
CA ALA A 82 3.75 -9.73 -8.23
C ALA A 82 2.90 -10.95 -7.85
N THR A 83 3.03 -11.44 -6.62
CA THR A 83 2.29 -12.62 -6.14
C THR A 83 1.57 -12.33 -4.83
N LEU A 84 0.37 -12.88 -4.70
CA LEU A 84 -0.37 -12.87 -3.45
C LEU A 84 0.32 -13.81 -2.45
N ILE A 85 0.56 -13.32 -1.24
CA ILE A 85 1.22 -14.05 -0.15
C ILE A 85 0.34 -14.17 1.10
N GLU A 86 -0.70 -13.34 1.20
CA GLU A 86 -1.80 -13.45 2.18
C GLU A 86 -3.12 -13.13 1.49
N ASP A 87 -4.14 -13.94 1.77
CA ASP A 87 -5.49 -13.81 1.20
C ASP A 87 -6.53 -14.02 2.31
N GLU A 88 -6.71 -13.02 3.15
CA GLU A 88 -7.68 -13.02 4.24
C GLU A 88 -8.84 -12.06 3.94
N LYS A 89 -9.91 -12.18 4.72
CA LYS A 89 -11.13 -11.36 4.54
C LYS A 89 -10.85 -9.86 4.65
N ASP A 90 -9.96 -9.47 5.56
CA ASP A 90 -9.70 -8.07 5.91
C ASP A 90 -8.23 -7.68 5.65
N LYS A 91 -7.41 -8.60 5.10
CA LYS A 91 -5.99 -8.40 4.82
C LYS A 91 -5.58 -9.13 3.55
N LEU A 92 -4.93 -8.43 2.63
CA LEU A 92 -4.26 -9.00 1.47
C LEU A 92 -2.80 -8.56 1.49
N ALA A 93 -1.87 -9.39 1.07
CA ALA A 93 -0.47 -8.99 0.93
C ALA A 93 0.10 -9.46 -0.40
N ILE A 94 0.78 -8.55 -1.10
CA ILE A 94 1.36 -8.79 -2.42
C ILE A 94 2.87 -8.58 -2.32
N GLN A 95 3.62 -9.62 -2.66
CA GLN A 95 5.07 -9.57 -2.78
C GLN A 95 5.45 -9.31 -4.23
N HIS A 96 6.32 -8.32 -4.45
CA HIS A 96 6.89 -8.00 -5.75
C HIS A 96 8.33 -8.47 -5.84
N LEU A 97 8.66 -9.22 -6.89
CA LEU A 97 9.97 -9.78 -7.16
C LEU A 97 10.49 -9.25 -8.50
N LEU A 98 11.51 -8.43 -8.44
CA LEU A 98 12.16 -7.82 -9.59
C LEU A 98 13.12 -8.82 -10.25
N ILE A 99 13.09 -8.90 -11.58
CA ILE A 99 13.97 -9.73 -12.39
C ILE A 99 14.96 -8.81 -13.11
N VAL A 100 16.25 -9.03 -12.89
CA VAL A 100 17.34 -8.25 -13.46
C VAL A 100 18.19 -9.16 -14.35
N GLN A 101 18.50 -8.70 -15.56
CA GLN A 101 19.29 -9.45 -16.55
C GLN A 101 18.77 -10.89 -16.75
N ASP A 102 17.45 -11.04 -16.79
CA ASP A 102 16.69 -12.27 -17.00
C ASP A 102 16.93 -13.42 -16.00
N THR A 103 17.81 -13.25 -15.02
CA THR A 103 18.32 -14.36 -14.19
C THR A 103 18.40 -14.03 -12.71
N MET A 104 18.68 -12.77 -12.35
CA MET A 104 18.81 -12.37 -10.96
C MET A 104 17.45 -11.92 -10.41
N VAL A 105 17.03 -12.51 -9.30
CA VAL A 105 15.78 -12.15 -8.61
C VAL A 105 16.12 -11.30 -7.39
N ILE A 106 15.44 -10.16 -7.27
CA ILE A 106 15.51 -9.30 -6.09
C ILE A 106 14.11 -9.25 -5.48
N LYS A 107 13.98 -9.62 -4.19
CA LYS A 107 12.78 -9.31 -3.43
C LYS A 107 12.68 -7.79 -3.29
N HIS A 108 11.81 -7.17 -4.08
CA HIS A 108 11.89 -5.74 -4.35
C HIS A 108 11.10 -4.91 -3.33
N TRP A 109 9.79 -5.13 -3.25
CA TRP A 109 8.94 -4.43 -2.29
C TRP A 109 7.71 -5.28 -2.00
N ARG A 110 7.00 -4.91 -0.94
CA ARG A 110 5.76 -5.57 -0.53
C ARG A 110 4.71 -4.52 -0.26
N GLN A 111 3.47 -4.84 -0.59
CA GLN A 111 2.31 -4.07 -0.20
C GLN A 111 1.32 -4.94 0.56
N ASP A 112 1.00 -4.52 1.77
CA ASP A 112 -0.10 -5.08 2.54
C ASP A 112 -1.30 -4.13 2.40
N TRP A 113 -2.49 -4.71 2.24
CA TRP A 113 -3.76 -4.02 2.13
C TRP A 113 -4.65 -4.47 3.27
N GLU A 114 -4.98 -3.54 4.17
CA GLU A 114 -5.79 -3.84 5.36
C GLU A 114 -7.08 -3.01 5.35
N PHE A 115 -8.21 -3.69 5.48
CA PHE A 115 -9.53 -3.05 5.44
C PHE A 115 -9.88 -2.40 6.78
N GLU A 116 -10.30 -1.13 6.74
CA GLU A 116 -10.69 -0.32 7.91
C GLU A 116 -9.63 -0.31 9.03
N ASN A 117 -8.34 -0.41 8.67
CA ASN A 117 -7.24 -0.39 9.62
C ASN A 117 -7.15 0.96 10.34
N THR A 118 -7.07 0.93 11.67
CA THR A 118 -7.03 2.13 12.52
C THR A 118 -5.63 2.48 13.02
N ARG A 119 -4.60 1.69 12.67
CA ARG A 119 -3.23 1.87 13.18
C ARG A 119 -2.24 1.99 12.04
N LEU A 120 -1.71 3.19 11.80
CA LEU A 120 -0.82 3.48 10.68
C LEU A 120 0.54 3.97 11.16
N PHE A 121 1.61 3.46 10.58
CA PHE A 121 2.94 4.05 10.76
C PHE A 121 3.17 5.09 9.68
N THR A 122 3.19 6.35 10.09
CA THR A 122 3.38 7.51 9.22
C THR A 122 4.82 7.97 9.28
N TYR A 123 5.46 8.08 8.11
CA TYR A 123 6.84 8.53 7.99
C TYR A 123 6.98 9.97 8.42
N GLN A 124 8.06 10.29 9.13
CA GLN A 124 8.40 11.65 9.55
C GLN A 124 9.55 12.16 8.68
N ALA A 125 10.79 12.04 9.17
CA ALA A 125 12.03 12.21 8.44
C ALA A 125 13.09 11.23 8.98
N ASP A 126 14.29 11.23 8.41
CA ASP A 126 15.47 10.53 8.97
C ASP A 126 15.23 9.07 9.34
N LYS A 127 14.51 8.34 8.48
CA LYS A 127 14.17 6.92 8.69
C LYS A 127 13.43 6.70 10.00
N SER A 128 12.49 7.59 10.31
CA SER A 128 11.63 7.51 11.48
C SER A 128 10.16 7.45 11.09
N TRP A 129 9.40 6.66 11.84
CA TRP A 129 7.96 6.50 11.71
C TRP A 129 7.31 6.62 13.08
N THR A 130 6.14 7.25 13.12
CA THR A 130 5.31 7.34 14.31
C THR A 130 4.01 6.60 14.04
N LEU A 131 3.54 5.87 15.05
CA LEU A 131 2.24 5.25 15.03
C LEU A 131 1.15 6.29 15.24
N GLU A 132 0.17 6.29 14.34
CA GLU A 132 -1.03 7.10 14.40
C GLU A 132 -2.24 6.18 14.55
N ASP A 133 -3.08 6.49 15.54
CA ASP A 133 -4.38 5.88 15.73
C ASP A 133 -5.46 6.73 15.06
N LEU A 134 -6.24 6.12 14.16
CA LEU A 134 -7.35 6.77 13.44
C LEU A 134 -8.71 6.37 14.03
N ASP A 135 -9.70 7.26 13.95
CA ASP A 135 -11.07 6.91 14.36
C ASP A 135 -11.65 5.89 13.36
N LYS A 136 -12.31 4.85 13.86
CA LYS A 136 -13.01 3.83 13.04
C LYS A 136 -13.97 4.44 12.02
N LYS A 137 -14.55 5.61 12.33
CA LYS A 137 -15.45 6.33 11.42
C LYS A 137 -14.72 6.92 10.23
N GLU A 138 -13.46 7.34 10.40
CA GLU A 138 -12.66 7.96 9.35
C GLU A 138 -12.18 6.93 8.33
N VAL A 139 -11.84 5.72 8.80
CA VAL A 139 -11.33 4.63 7.95
C VAL A 139 -12.42 3.69 7.42
N LYS A 140 -13.70 3.99 7.69
CA LYS A 140 -14.82 3.13 7.30
C LYS A 140 -14.87 2.95 5.77
N GLY A 141 -14.91 1.70 5.32
CA GLY A 141 -14.88 1.34 3.90
C GLY A 141 -13.56 1.63 3.19
N GLN A 142 -12.51 2.01 3.91
CA GLN A 142 -11.20 2.27 3.32
C GLN A 142 -10.32 1.01 3.35
N TRP A 143 -9.36 0.98 2.44
CA TRP A 143 -8.21 0.08 2.50
C TRP A 143 -6.97 0.91 2.77
N THR A 144 -6.21 0.50 3.79
CA THR A 144 -4.87 1.00 4.04
C THR A 144 -3.87 0.22 3.19
N GLN A 145 -3.09 0.90 2.35
CA GLN A 145 -1.90 0.34 1.74
C GLN A 145 -0.70 0.60 2.66
N LYS A 146 -0.01 -0.46 3.09
CA LYS A 146 1.28 -0.40 3.79
C LYS A 146 2.36 -0.91 2.86
N VAL A 147 3.31 -0.04 2.52
CA VAL A 147 4.42 -0.37 1.63
C VAL A 147 5.67 -0.65 2.45
N TYR A 148 6.34 -1.74 2.13
CA TYR A 148 7.57 -2.20 2.78
C TYR A 148 8.72 -2.28 1.77
N GLN A 149 9.94 -2.12 2.28
CA GLN A 149 11.18 -2.15 1.48
C GLN A 149 11.63 -3.58 1.18
N VAL A 150 12.77 -3.72 0.48
CA VAL A 150 13.40 -5.00 0.14
C VAL A 150 13.59 -5.92 1.37
N ASP A 151 13.85 -5.33 2.53
CA ASP A 151 14.10 -5.98 3.82
C ASP A 151 12.86 -6.06 4.74
N ASP A 152 11.67 -5.82 4.18
CA ASP A 152 10.39 -5.74 4.91
C ASP A 152 10.32 -4.66 6.00
N SER A 153 11.28 -3.74 6.07
CA SER A 153 11.14 -2.54 6.90
C SER A 153 10.02 -1.62 6.39
N PRO A 154 9.31 -0.89 7.27
CA PRO A 154 8.30 0.08 6.85
C PRO A 154 8.88 1.09 5.86
N ARG A 155 8.09 1.44 4.84
CA ARG A 155 8.41 2.52 3.90
C ARG A 155 7.44 3.67 4.08
N TYR A 156 6.17 3.46 3.74
CA TYR A 156 5.10 4.43 3.94
C TYR A 156 3.76 3.69 4.03
N SER A 157 2.75 4.34 4.59
CA SER A 157 1.40 3.80 4.62
C SER A 157 0.36 4.89 4.45
N GLY A 158 -0.81 4.54 3.93
CA GLY A 158 -1.94 5.46 3.86
C GLY A 158 -3.24 4.75 3.50
N SER A 159 -4.36 5.41 3.80
CA SER A 159 -5.69 4.82 3.72
C SER A 159 -6.62 5.65 2.84
N ALA A 160 -7.40 4.97 2.00
CA ALA A 160 -8.42 5.57 1.15
C ALA A 160 -9.45 4.52 0.68
N THR A 161 -10.55 4.96 0.09
CA THR A 161 -11.57 4.09 -0.50
C THR A 161 -11.25 3.79 -1.97
N TRP A 162 -11.56 2.59 -2.43
CA TRP A 162 -11.59 2.28 -3.86
C TRP A 162 -12.85 2.89 -4.51
N VAL A 163 -12.66 3.59 -5.62
CA VAL A 163 -13.73 4.21 -6.40
C VAL A 163 -13.94 3.40 -7.68
N HIS A 164 -15.17 2.96 -7.88
CA HIS A 164 -15.58 2.05 -8.94
C HIS A 164 -16.67 2.70 -9.81
N VAL A 165 -16.30 3.67 -10.65
CA VAL A 165 -17.24 4.54 -11.37
C VAL A 165 -16.79 4.73 -12.82
N ASP A 166 -17.75 4.73 -13.75
CA ASP A 166 -17.53 4.92 -15.19
C ASP A 166 -16.50 3.94 -15.79
N GLY A 167 -16.49 2.70 -15.29
CA GLY A 167 -15.54 1.67 -15.74
C GLY A 167 -14.09 1.89 -15.28
N ARG A 168 -13.85 2.80 -14.34
CA ARG A 168 -12.56 3.01 -13.68
C ARG A 168 -12.59 2.46 -12.27
N ASP A 169 -11.51 1.77 -11.90
CA ASP A 169 -11.26 1.26 -10.56
C ASP A 169 -9.99 1.94 -10.02
N GLU A 170 -10.16 2.86 -9.08
CA GLU A 170 -9.09 3.76 -8.62
C GLU A 170 -9.02 3.85 -7.09
N TRP A 171 -7.79 3.91 -6.57
CA TRP A 171 -7.51 4.18 -5.16
C TRP A 171 -6.48 5.29 -5.07
N GLN A 172 -6.74 6.31 -4.25
CA GLN A 172 -5.85 7.46 -4.16
C GLN A 172 -5.65 7.93 -2.72
N ASN A 173 -4.40 8.15 -2.33
CA ASN A 173 -4.05 8.65 -1.01
C ASN A 173 -2.89 9.66 -1.07
N SER A 174 -2.72 10.43 -0.01
CA SER A 174 -1.50 11.20 0.25
C SER A 174 -0.78 10.65 1.47
N THR A 175 0.55 10.50 1.43
CA THR A 175 1.34 10.07 2.58
C THR A 175 2.81 10.47 2.47
N PRO A 176 3.48 10.89 3.57
CA PRO A 176 4.91 11.10 3.59
C PRO A 176 5.65 9.76 3.43
N ALA A 177 6.80 9.81 2.78
CA ALA A 177 7.63 8.65 2.51
C ALA A 177 9.12 8.98 2.50
N PRO A 178 9.99 8.00 2.80
CA PRO A 178 11.42 8.14 2.59
C PRO A 178 11.72 8.29 1.10
N LEU A 179 12.83 8.97 0.81
CA LEU A 179 13.32 9.14 -0.55
C LEU A 179 13.56 7.78 -1.21
N PRO A 180 13.19 7.59 -2.49
CA PRO A 180 13.58 6.41 -3.25
C PRO A 180 15.07 6.45 -3.59
N ARG A 181 15.65 5.29 -3.95
CA ARG A 181 17.08 5.16 -4.31
C ARG A 181 17.55 6.12 -5.40
N ARG A 182 16.71 6.39 -6.41
CA ARG A 182 17.04 7.34 -7.49
C ARG A 182 17.30 8.76 -6.97
N GLU A 183 16.74 9.10 -5.80
CA GLU A 183 16.86 10.41 -5.16
C GLU A 183 17.98 10.42 -4.12
N TYR A 184 17.91 9.59 -3.07
CA TYR A 184 18.86 9.70 -1.94
C TYR A 184 20.34 9.45 -2.31
N THR A 185 20.61 8.88 -3.49
CA THR A 185 21.97 8.66 -4.00
C THR A 185 22.54 9.87 -4.75
N LYS A 186 21.69 10.84 -5.12
CA LYS A 186 22.04 11.98 -5.97
C LYS A 186 21.61 13.33 -5.39
N ARG A 187 20.68 13.32 -4.44
CA ARG A 187 20.00 14.49 -3.88
C ARG A 187 20.21 14.55 -2.38
N HIS A 188 20.42 15.76 -1.89
CA HIS A 188 20.68 16.07 -0.47
C HIS A 188 19.92 17.32 0.00
N ASP A 189 19.09 17.89 -0.86
CA ASP A 189 18.36 19.14 -0.68
C ASP A 189 16.96 18.94 -0.07
N TYR A 190 16.56 17.70 0.20
CA TYR A 190 15.29 17.36 0.86
C TYR A 190 15.34 15.96 1.49
N ASN A 191 14.44 15.68 2.44
CA ASN A 191 14.44 14.47 3.28
C ASN A 191 13.05 13.79 3.41
N ILE A 192 12.00 14.41 2.87
CA ILE A 192 10.64 13.86 2.84
C ILE A 192 10.09 13.93 1.41
N MET A 193 9.50 12.82 0.96
CA MET A 193 8.69 12.81 -0.26
C MET A 193 7.22 12.64 0.13
N LEU A 194 6.43 13.71 0.02
CA LEU A 194 4.97 13.61 0.17
C LEU A 194 4.40 13.03 -1.12
N ARG A 195 3.97 11.77 -1.07
CA ARG A 195 3.46 11.04 -2.22
C ARG A 195 1.96 11.17 -2.32
N ASN A 196 1.45 11.68 -3.43
CA ASN A 196 0.05 11.50 -3.80
C ASN A 196 -0.05 10.28 -4.71
N ASN A 197 -0.29 9.09 -4.13
CA ASN A 197 -0.37 7.85 -4.89
C ASN A 197 -1.76 7.69 -5.48
N GLN A 198 -1.85 7.39 -6.77
CA GLN A 198 -3.06 6.92 -7.42
C GLN A 198 -2.77 5.56 -8.06
N VAL A 199 -3.49 4.53 -7.63
CA VAL A 199 -3.48 3.20 -8.23
C VAL A 199 -4.73 3.06 -9.07
N GLN A 200 -4.57 2.65 -10.32
CA GLN A 200 -5.68 2.47 -11.25
C GLN A 200 -5.52 1.15 -12.02
N LEU A 201 -6.57 0.35 -12.13
CA LEU A 201 -6.55 -0.77 -13.07
C LEU A 201 -6.84 -0.32 -14.50
N THR A 202 -6.17 -0.96 -15.45
CA THR A 202 -6.33 -0.74 -16.88
C THR A 202 -6.61 -2.05 -17.60
N ASP A 203 -7.01 -1.96 -18.87
CA ASP A 203 -7.22 -3.14 -19.73
C ASP A 203 -5.92 -3.93 -20.00
N TYR A 204 -4.76 -3.31 -19.84
CA TYR A 204 -3.45 -3.93 -20.04
C TYR A 204 -2.71 -4.31 -18.74
N GLY A 205 -3.26 -3.99 -17.56
CA GLY A 205 -2.61 -4.21 -16.28
C GLY A 205 -3.02 -3.16 -15.26
N TRP A 206 -2.07 -2.37 -14.76
CA TRP A 206 -2.37 -1.30 -13.81
C TRP A 206 -1.37 -0.13 -13.91
N LEU A 207 -1.78 1.00 -13.37
CA LEU A 207 -1.01 2.24 -13.29
C LEU A 207 -0.80 2.62 -11.83
N HIS A 208 0.39 3.14 -11.55
CA HIS A 208 0.68 3.88 -10.33
C HIS A 208 1.17 5.27 -10.71
N GLU A 209 0.25 6.22 -10.67
CA GLU A 209 0.53 7.63 -10.88
C GLU A 209 0.83 8.30 -9.55
N GLN A 210 1.71 9.30 -9.61
CA GLN A 210 2.18 10.02 -8.44
C GLN A 210 2.27 11.51 -8.75
N ASP A 211 1.73 12.34 -7.88
CA ASP A 211 1.98 13.79 -7.88
C ASP A 211 2.71 14.14 -6.59
N ASN A 212 4.03 14.00 -6.60
CA ASN A 212 4.87 14.07 -5.41
C ASN A 212 5.26 15.52 -5.07
N LYS A 213 5.44 15.82 -3.79
CA LYS A 213 6.17 17.01 -3.32
C LYS A 213 7.48 16.59 -2.65
N LYS A 214 8.58 17.25 -3.02
CA LYS A 214 9.91 17.08 -2.42
C LYS A 214 10.05 18.12 -1.31
N ILE A 215 10.05 17.68 -0.06
CA ILE A 215 10.01 18.55 1.13
C ILE A 215 11.31 18.40 1.91
N ALA A 216 11.96 19.53 2.16
CA ALA A 216 13.04 19.64 3.12
C ALA A 216 12.45 20.02 4.48
N GLU A 217 12.66 19.18 5.48
CA GLU A 217 12.35 19.46 6.88
C GLU A 217 13.64 19.72 7.65
N ASP A 218 13.75 20.90 8.26
CA ASP A 218 14.88 21.31 9.07
C ASP A 218 14.74 20.84 10.53
N ASN A 219 15.83 20.91 11.31
CA ASN A 219 15.87 20.44 12.70
C ASN A 219 14.87 21.15 13.64
N ASP A 220 14.40 22.34 13.27
CA ASP A 220 13.41 23.10 14.03
C ASP A 220 11.95 22.75 13.63
N GLY A 221 11.77 21.80 12.70
CA GLY A 221 10.48 21.38 12.16
C GLY A 221 9.93 22.30 11.06
N SER A 222 10.68 23.32 10.63
CA SER A 222 10.29 24.12 9.48
C SER A 222 10.41 23.30 8.19
N THR A 223 9.46 23.51 7.27
CA THR A 223 9.40 22.76 6.02
C THR A 223 9.45 23.67 4.81
N THR A 224 10.19 23.23 3.80
CA THR A 224 10.36 23.94 2.53
C THR A 224 9.99 23.01 1.37
N ASN A 225 9.06 23.44 0.52
CA ASN A 225 8.77 22.77 -0.75
C ASN A 225 9.90 23.07 -1.75
N ILE A 226 10.62 22.03 -2.17
CA ILE A 226 11.72 22.16 -3.14
C ILE A 226 11.18 22.09 -4.56
N ALA A 227 10.41 21.06 -4.88
CA ALA A 227 9.81 20.86 -6.18
C ALA A 227 8.65 19.85 -6.11
N GLU A 228 7.73 19.98 -7.05
CA GLU A 228 6.73 18.98 -7.37
C GLU A 228 7.26 18.03 -8.47
N GLU A 229 6.80 16.79 -8.48
CA GLU A 229 7.22 15.76 -9.43
C GLU A 229 6.04 14.91 -9.86
N LYS A 230 5.84 14.78 -11.18
CA LYS A 230 4.92 13.78 -11.74
C LYS A 230 5.67 12.46 -11.86
N GLY A 231 5.15 11.42 -11.24
CA GLY A 231 5.53 10.03 -11.44
C GLY A 231 4.45 9.28 -12.22
N TYR A 232 4.89 8.44 -13.15
CA TYR A 232 4.03 7.61 -13.97
C TYR A 232 4.67 6.24 -14.10
N ASN A 233 4.12 5.27 -13.36
CA ASN A 233 4.56 3.89 -13.40
C ASN A 233 3.50 3.04 -14.08
N SER A 234 3.84 2.43 -15.21
CA SER A 234 2.92 1.53 -15.93
C SER A 234 3.33 0.08 -15.74
N TYR A 235 2.38 -0.76 -15.33
CA TYR A 235 2.58 -2.20 -15.13
C TYR A 235 1.81 -2.92 -16.22
N LYS A 236 2.48 -3.20 -17.33
CA LYS A 236 1.87 -3.90 -18.47
C LYS A 236 1.99 -5.40 -18.27
N ARG A 237 0.85 -6.08 -18.20
CA ARG A 237 0.80 -7.52 -18.01
C ARG A 237 1.43 -8.23 -19.20
N VAL A 238 2.24 -9.24 -18.91
CA VAL A 238 2.90 -10.11 -19.88
C VAL A 238 2.70 -11.58 -19.48
N PRO A 239 2.98 -12.56 -20.36
CA PRO A 239 2.82 -13.96 -20.02
C PRO A 239 3.65 -14.35 -18.80
N ASP A 240 3.06 -15.05 -17.85
CA ASP A 240 3.69 -15.46 -16.59
C ASP A 240 4.98 -16.28 -16.79
N SER A 241 5.12 -16.96 -17.92
CA SER A 241 6.35 -17.68 -18.28
C SER A 241 7.58 -16.77 -18.36
N ARG A 242 7.42 -15.46 -18.61
CA ARG A 242 8.53 -14.50 -18.54
C ARG A 242 9.07 -14.32 -17.12
N CYS A 243 8.25 -14.60 -16.12
CA CYS A 243 8.59 -14.48 -14.70
C CYS A 243 8.94 -15.81 -14.02
N ALA A 244 9.14 -16.88 -14.80
CA ALA A 244 9.38 -18.23 -14.25
C ALA A 244 10.58 -18.29 -13.28
N VAL A 245 11.62 -17.47 -13.50
CA VAL A 245 12.79 -17.41 -12.61
C VAL A 245 12.41 -16.86 -11.23
N ALA A 246 11.59 -15.80 -11.16
CA ALA A 246 11.09 -15.24 -9.91
C ALA A 246 10.16 -16.23 -9.18
N GLN A 247 9.30 -16.92 -9.92
CA GLN A 247 8.42 -17.96 -9.39
C GLN A 247 9.21 -19.08 -8.72
N LYS A 248 10.24 -19.60 -9.40
CA LYS A 248 11.13 -20.64 -8.86
C LYS A 248 11.86 -20.14 -7.61
N TRP A 249 12.45 -18.95 -7.67
CA TRP A 249 13.14 -18.36 -6.53
C TRP A 249 12.22 -18.20 -5.32
N TRP A 250 10.97 -17.77 -5.53
CA TRP A 250 10.02 -17.60 -4.45
C TRP A 250 9.71 -18.90 -3.73
N VAL A 251 9.52 -20.01 -4.46
CA VAL A 251 9.29 -21.33 -3.87
C VAL A 251 10.40 -21.71 -2.88
N GLU A 252 11.66 -21.38 -3.22
CA GLU A 252 12.84 -21.70 -2.41
C GLU A 252 13.04 -20.75 -1.21
N ASN A 253 12.49 -19.54 -1.25
CA ASN A 253 12.82 -18.47 -0.30
C ASN A 253 11.62 -17.95 0.53
N GLN A 254 10.38 -18.27 0.15
CA GLN A 254 9.19 -17.69 0.79
C GLN A 254 9.08 -17.97 2.29
N ASP A 255 9.59 -19.13 2.75
CA ASP A 255 9.49 -19.54 4.15
C ASP A 255 10.38 -18.69 5.08
N VAL A 256 11.61 -18.36 4.65
CA VAL A 256 12.46 -17.45 5.43
C VAL A 256 11.87 -16.04 5.45
N TRP A 257 11.35 -15.57 4.31
CA TRP A 257 10.69 -14.26 4.25
C TRP A 257 9.39 -14.21 5.05
N LYS A 258 8.65 -15.31 5.18
CA LYS A 258 7.51 -15.40 6.09
C LYS A 258 7.93 -15.19 7.54
N LYS A 259 9.07 -15.77 7.96
CA LYS A 259 9.62 -15.55 9.31
C LYS A 259 10.09 -14.10 9.50
N VAL A 260 10.72 -13.50 8.48
CA VAL A 260 11.11 -12.07 8.48
C VAL A 260 9.88 -11.18 8.68
N ARG A 261 8.81 -11.40 7.91
CA ARG A 261 7.55 -10.65 8.08
C ARG A 261 6.97 -10.80 9.48
N ALA A 262 6.89 -12.03 9.99
CA ALA A 262 6.37 -12.28 11.34
C ALA A 262 7.22 -11.58 12.43
N ALA A 263 8.54 -11.55 12.28
CA ALA A 263 9.42 -10.85 13.22
C ALA A 263 9.21 -9.33 13.17
N TRP A 264 9.03 -8.76 11.97
CA TRP A 264 8.64 -7.36 11.79
C TRP A 264 7.28 -7.04 12.41
N GLU A 265 6.26 -7.88 12.20
CA GLU A 265 4.92 -7.69 12.78
C GLU A 265 4.97 -7.61 14.31
N VAL A 266 5.70 -8.52 14.96
CA VAL A 266 5.90 -8.50 16.41
C VAL A 266 6.60 -7.22 16.87
N LEU A 267 7.64 -6.80 16.15
CA LEU A 267 8.42 -5.61 16.51
C LEU A 267 7.57 -4.33 16.37
N LEU A 268 6.87 -4.19 15.24
CA LEU A 268 5.97 -3.08 14.95
C LEU A 268 4.83 -2.99 15.96
N ALA A 269 4.25 -4.12 16.36
CA ALA A 269 3.14 -4.16 17.32
C ALA A 269 3.53 -3.66 18.72
N SER A 270 4.83 -3.67 19.06
CA SER A 270 5.37 -3.31 20.38
C SER A 270 5.86 -1.85 20.49
N LYS A 271 5.75 -1.08 19.41
CA LYS A 271 6.36 0.25 19.28
C LYS A 271 5.33 1.29 18.85
N ASP A 272 5.40 2.47 19.46
CA ASP A 272 4.65 3.65 19.00
C ASP A 272 5.51 4.55 18.08
N GLN A 273 6.83 4.34 18.09
CA GLN A 273 7.79 5.00 17.22
C GLN A 273 8.89 4.03 16.81
N ILE A 274 9.36 4.17 15.58
CA ILE A 274 10.45 3.36 15.03
C ILE A 274 11.42 4.31 14.35
N LYS A 275 12.69 4.17 14.68
CA LYS A 275 13.78 4.76 13.92
C LYS A 275 14.73 3.67 13.46
N LEU A 276 15.13 3.72 12.18
CA LEU A 276 16.03 2.74 11.59
C LEU A 276 17.43 3.28 11.45
N LYS A 277 18.39 2.55 12.00
CA LYS A 277 19.81 2.78 11.73
C LYS A 277 20.09 2.58 10.26
N SER A 278 20.93 3.45 9.70
CA SER A 278 21.38 3.31 8.33
C SER A 278 22.24 2.06 8.12
N LYS A 279 23.06 1.70 9.12
CA LYS A 279 24.00 0.59 9.10
C LYS A 279 24.24 0.07 10.51
N VAL A 280 24.60 -1.21 10.61
CA VAL A 280 25.15 -1.86 11.80
C VAL A 280 26.38 -2.66 11.35
N ALA A 281 27.54 -2.40 11.98
CA ALA A 281 28.82 -2.97 11.56
C ALA A 281 29.06 -2.84 10.04
N ASP A 282 28.91 -1.61 9.53
CA ASP A 282 29.07 -1.20 8.12
C ASP A 282 28.15 -1.83 7.06
N LYS A 283 27.30 -2.79 7.45
CA LYS A 283 26.27 -3.41 6.61
C LYS A 283 24.88 -2.79 6.85
N ARG A 284 24.06 -2.72 5.81
CA ARG A 284 22.64 -2.35 5.84
C ARG A 284 21.78 -3.55 6.21
N LEU A 285 20.54 -3.30 6.65
CA LEU A 285 19.65 -4.37 7.11
C LEU A 285 19.41 -5.44 6.03
N TYR A 286 19.10 -5.02 4.80
CA TYR A 286 18.91 -5.96 3.71
C TYR A 286 20.11 -6.88 3.48
N GLU A 287 21.35 -6.41 3.69
CA GLU A 287 22.55 -7.25 3.48
C GLU A 287 22.56 -8.44 4.45
N TYR A 288 22.15 -8.23 5.71
CA TYR A 288 21.99 -9.33 6.66
C TYR A 288 20.85 -10.27 6.27
N LEU A 289 19.69 -9.73 5.88
CA LEU A 289 18.51 -10.56 5.59
C LEU A 289 18.66 -11.38 4.30
N PHE A 290 19.32 -10.84 3.27
CA PHE A 290 19.59 -11.57 2.03
C PHE A 290 20.68 -12.64 2.18
N GLU A 291 21.52 -12.56 3.22
CA GLU A 291 22.50 -13.61 3.57
C GLU A 291 21.88 -14.79 4.35
N LEU A 292 20.62 -14.66 4.81
CA LEU A 292 19.93 -15.72 5.55
C LEU A 292 19.70 -16.96 4.68
N LYS A 293 19.96 -18.12 5.27
CA LYS A 293 19.59 -19.40 4.66
C LYS A 293 18.08 -19.67 4.82
N PRO A 294 17.46 -20.47 3.94
CA PRO A 294 16.04 -20.82 4.06
C PRO A 294 15.63 -21.38 5.45
N GLU A 295 16.55 -22.12 6.08
CA GLU A 295 16.38 -22.73 7.40
C GLU A 295 16.58 -21.78 8.58
N ALA A 296 16.95 -20.51 8.37
CA ALA A 296 17.24 -19.55 9.43
C ALA A 296 16.11 -19.50 10.49
N GLY A 297 16.53 -19.43 11.75
CA GLY A 297 15.62 -19.45 12.90
C GLY A 297 15.02 -18.07 13.19
N SER A 298 13.83 -18.04 13.79
CA SER A 298 13.17 -16.77 14.15
C SER A 298 13.98 -15.92 15.14
N GLU A 299 14.75 -16.55 16.04
CA GLU A 299 15.60 -15.83 17.00
C GLU A 299 16.77 -15.11 16.33
N GLU A 300 17.39 -15.72 15.30
CA GLU A 300 18.45 -15.09 14.50
C GLU A 300 17.91 -13.85 13.77
N ILE A 301 16.75 -14.01 13.10
CA ILE A 301 16.07 -12.92 12.41
C ILE A 301 15.74 -11.79 13.38
N LYS A 302 15.13 -12.10 14.52
CA LYS A 302 14.79 -11.11 15.55
C LYS A 302 16.02 -10.39 16.10
N ALA A 303 17.12 -11.09 16.30
CA ALA A 303 18.38 -10.51 16.73
C ALA A 303 18.96 -9.55 15.69
N ILE A 304 18.83 -9.84 14.39
CA ILE A 304 19.20 -8.91 13.31
C ILE A 304 18.31 -7.66 13.37
N LEU A 305 16.97 -7.83 13.35
CA LEU A 305 16.04 -6.68 13.31
C LEU A 305 16.23 -5.73 14.50
N THR A 306 16.42 -6.29 15.70
CA THR A 306 16.57 -5.52 16.94
C THR A 306 17.84 -4.66 16.95
N GLN A 307 18.89 -5.02 16.20
CA GLN A 307 20.10 -4.19 16.11
C GLN A 307 19.87 -2.91 15.29
N PHE A 308 18.92 -2.96 14.34
CA PHE A 308 18.63 -1.87 13.41
C PHE A 308 17.53 -0.92 13.88
N VAL A 309 16.64 -1.36 14.76
CA VAL A 309 15.54 -0.57 15.30
C VAL A 309 15.97 0.09 16.61
N GLU A 310 15.74 1.41 16.71
CA GLU A 310 15.92 2.19 17.94
C GLU A 310 14.63 2.26 18.77
#